data_AF-A0A1Q8VCA2-F1
#
_entry.id   AF-A0A1Q8VCA2-F1
#
_cell.length_a   1.000
_cell.length_b   1.000
_cell.length_c   1.000
_cell.angle_alpha   90.00
_cell.angle_beta   90.00
_cell.angle_gamma   90.00
#
_symmetry.space_group_name_H-M   'P 1'
#
loop_
_entity.id
_entity.type
_entity.pdbx_description
1 polymer ?
#
loop_
_entity_poly.entity_id
_entity_poly.type
_entity_poly.pdbx_seq_one_letter_code
_entity_poly.pdbx_strand_id
1 'polypeptide(L)'
;MRIYLPATAAHLRASVLGSSHQPLTAHAATPALAQALPEEDEEGLEVSASLCAADASVVLLAEPEAAGLADRRIVIAADVDGDNVRELPVEGDVLPGTIEVSGEITWEDVAALLVDEPEAEADVRAARLGDEDAFERAAEADLLWYDVTEREALAESLGV
;
A
#
# COMPACT_ATOMS: atom_id res chain seq x y z
N MET A 1 -15.75 3.37 0.68
CA MET A 1 -15.18 2.00 0.67
C MET A 1 -13.74 2.08 1.10
N ARG A 2 -13.21 1.03 1.75
CA ARG A 2 -11.81 1.00 2.16
C ARG A 2 -10.90 0.61 1.00
N ILE A 3 -9.78 1.32 0.88
CA ILE A 3 -8.71 1.06 -0.08
C ILE A 3 -7.37 1.00 0.66
N TYR A 4 -6.41 0.31 0.03
CA TYR A 4 -5.05 0.11 0.51
C TYR A 4 -4.09 0.65 -0.54
N LEU A 5 -3.53 1.82 -0.25
CA LEU A 5 -2.63 2.51 -1.16
C LEU A 5 -1.18 2.10 -0.87
N PRO A 6 -0.44 1.52 -1.84
CA PRO A 6 1.00 1.34 -1.72
C PRO A 6 1.67 2.72 -1.59
N ALA A 7 2.55 2.85 -0.62
CA ALA A 7 3.22 4.12 -0.33
C ALA A 7 4.70 3.91 0.04
N THR A 8 5.40 5.02 0.20
CA THR A 8 6.78 5.10 0.70
C THR A 8 6.85 6.21 1.75
N ALA A 9 7.94 6.30 2.52
CA ALA A 9 8.07 7.31 3.57
C ALA A 9 7.80 8.74 3.07
N ALA A 10 8.20 9.07 1.83
CA ALA A 10 7.95 10.38 1.21
C ALA A 10 6.46 10.77 1.18
N HIS A 11 5.55 9.79 1.03
CA HIS A 11 4.12 10.04 0.99
C HIS A 11 3.56 10.55 2.32
N LEU A 12 4.20 10.22 3.45
CA LEU A 12 3.76 10.69 4.78
C LEU A 12 3.85 12.21 4.93
N ARG A 13 4.68 12.87 4.12
CA ARG A 13 4.84 14.34 4.09
C ARG A 13 3.94 15.04 3.09
N ALA A 14 3.19 14.30 2.27
CA ALA A 14 2.29 14.88 1.29
C ALA A 14 1.14 15.64 2.00
N SER A 15 0.74 16.80 1.49
CA SER A 15 -0.42 17.52 2.01
C SER A 15 -1.74 16.81 1.67
N VAL A 16 -1.77 16.13 0.53
CA VAL A 16 -2.89 15.35 0.00
C VAL A 16 -2.30 14.22 -0.85
N LEU A 17 -3.01 13.09 -0.93
CA LEU A 17 -2.62 11.94 -1.75
C LEU A 17 -3.50 11.92 -3.01
N GLY A 18 -2.89 11.62 -4.16
CA GLY A 18 -3.61 11.50 -5.42
C GLY A 18 -4.15 12.82 -5.96
N SER A 19 -4.73 12.76 -7.16
CA SER A 19 -5.50 13.86 -7.74
C SER A 19 -6.38 13.35 -8.89
N SER A 20 -7.34 14.16 -9.33
CA SER A 20 -8.16 13.85 -10.51
C SER A 20 -7.36 13.80 -11.82
N HIS A 21 -6.16 14.38 -11.85
CA HIS A 21 -5.30 14.42 -13.05
C HIS A 21 -4.20 13.35 -13.03
N GLN A 22 -4.02 12.69 -11.90
CA GLN A 22 -3.03 11.63 -11.70
C GLN A 22 -3.66 10.57 -10.80
N PRO A 23 -4.51 9.68 -11.38
CA PRO A 23 -5.11 8.59 -10.64
C PRO A 23 -4.04 7.70 -10.01
N LEU A 24 -4.35 7.15 -8.84
CA LEU A 24 -3.47 6.25 -8.10
C LEU A 24 -3.90 4.80 -8.31
N THR A 25 -2.93 3.90 -8.42
CA THR A 25 -3.19 2.47 -8.28
C THR A 25 -3.22 2.10 -6.80
N ALA A 26 -4.25 1.39 -6.38
CA ALA A 26 -4.42 0.89 -5.01
C ALA A 26 -5.05 -0.51 -5.05
N HIS A 27 -5.30 -1.08 -3.87
CA HIS A 27 -5.95 -2.39 -3.73
C HIS A 27 -7.18 -2.29 -2.82
N ALA A 28 -8.19 -3.13 -3.05
CA ALA A 28 -9.39 -3.19 -2.22
C ALA A 28 -10.03 -4.59 -2.26
N ALA A 29 -10.98 -4.84 -1.36
CA ALA A 29 -11.83 -6.03 -1.34
C ALA A 29 -12.86 -6.01 -2.50
N THR A 30 -12.38 -6.11 -3.74
CA THR A 30 -13.22 -5.99 -4.93
C THR A 30 -13.97 -7.28 -5.27
N PRO A 31 -15.01 -7.22 -6.12
CA PRO A 31 -15.67 -8.41 -6.63
C PRO A 31 -14.73 -9.40 -7.34
N ALA A 32 -13.67 -8.96 -8.05
CA ALA A 32 -12.71 -9.91 -8.63
C ALA A 32 -11.85 -10.59 -7.57
N LEU A 33 -11.46 -9.87 -6.50
CA LEU A 33 -10.73 -10.47 -5.38
C LEU A 33 -11.59 -11.52 -4.65
N ALA A 34 -12.86 -11.19 -4.38
CA ALA A 34 -13.82 -12.13 -3.79
C ALA A 34 -14.04 -13.38 -4.66
N GLN A 35 -14.00 -13.25 -5.99
CA GLN A 35 -14.06 -14.40 -6.89
C GLN A 35 -12.79 -15.24 -6.88
N ALA A 36 -11.63 -14.62 -6.69
CA ALA A 36 -10.34 -15.31 -6.60
C ALA A 36 -10.18 -16.04 -5.25
N LEU A 37 -10.78 -15.50 -4.18
CA LEU A 37 -10.71 -16.00 -2.81
C LEU A 37 -12.12 -16.27 -2.24
N PRO A 38 -12.86 -17.24 -2.78
CA PRO A 38 -14.28 -17.46 -2.43
C PRO A 38 -14.52 -17.99 -1.00
N GLU A 39 -13.47 -18.43 -0.31
CA GLU A 39 -13.51 -18.90 1.07
C GLU A 39 -13.32 -17.77 2.08
N GLU A 40 -12.80 -16.62 1.64
CA GLU A 40 -12.55 -15.46 2.49
C GLU A 40 -13.83 -14.64 2.68
N ASP A 41 -13.99 -14.08 3.88
CA ASP A 41 -15.00 -13.07 4.15
C ASP A 41 -14.46 -11.65 3.86
N GLU A 42 -15.25 -10.62 4.14
CA GLU A 42 -14.86 -9.23 3.88
C GLU A 42 -13.56 -8.85 4.59
N GLU A 43 -13.34 -9.32 5.83
CA GLU A 43 -12.13 -9.03 6.60
C GLU A 43 -10.91 -9.73 5.97
N GLY A 44 -11.04 -11.00 5.58
CA GLY A 44 -9.96 -11.73 4.88
C GLY A 44 -9.59 -11.12 3.53
N LEU A 45 -10.58 -10.61 2.78
CA LEU A 45 -10.34 -9.89 1.53
C LEU A 45 -9.64 -8.54 1.75
N GLU A 46 -9.97 -7.83 2.82
CA GLU A 46 -9.28 -6.60 3.21
C GLU A 46 -7.82 -6.86 3.60
N VAL A 47 -7.54 -7.93 4.37
CA VAL A 47 -6.16 -8.35 4.65
C VAL A 47 -5.42 -8.65 3.36
N SER A 48 -6.02 -9.44 2.47
CA SER A 48 -5.41 -9.79 1.17
C SER A 48 -5.09 -8.56 0.33
N ALA A 49 -6.01 -7.60 0.25
CA ALA A 49 -5.79 -6.34 -0.46
C ALA A 49 -4.66 -5.50 0.18
N SER A 50 -4.58 -5.46 1.51
CA SER A 50 -3.52 -4.76 2.23
C SER A 50 -2.13 -5.37 1.97
N LEU A 51 -2.04 -6.69 1.87
CA LEU A 51 -0.79 -7.41 1.55
C LEU A 51 -0.37 -7.15 0.10
N CYS A 52 -1.31 -7.14 -0.86
CA CYS A 52 -1.00 -6.73 -2.24
C CYS A 52 -0.45 -5.29 -2.29
N ALA A 53 -0.99 -4.37 -1.49
CA ALA A 53 -0.47 -3.01 -1.40
C ALA A 53 0.93 -2.96 -0.74
N ALA A 54 1.22 -3.85 0.20
CA ALA A 54 2.55 -3.96 0.81
C ALA A 54 3.59 -4.43 -0.21
N ASP A 55 3.24 -5.42 -1.03
CA ASP A 55 4.08 -5.90 -2.13
C ASP A 55 4.32 -4.81 -3.18
N ALA A 56 3.27 -4.08 -3.56
CA ALA A 56 3.38 -2.94 -4.46
C ALA A 56 4.21 -1.77 -3.87
N SER A 57 4.27 -1.63 -2.54
CA SER A 57 5.18 -0.67 -1.87
C SER A 57 6.65 -1.01 -2.13
N VAL A 58 7.03 -2.29 -2.18
CA VAL A 58 8.39 -2.71 -2.56
C VAL A 58 8.72 -2.31 -4.00
N VAL A 59 7.74 -2.46 -4.91
CA VAL A 59 7.88 -2.03 -6.31
C VAL A 59 8.09 -0.51 -6.39
N LEU A 60 7.32 0.28 -5.63
CA LEU A 60 7.54 1.74 -5.54
C LEU A 60 8.92 2.09 -4.98
N LEU A 61 9.42 1.31 -4.02
CA LEU A 61 10.78 1.49 -3.51
C LEU A 61 11.84 1.14 -4.55
N ALA A 62 11.59 0.26 -5.53
CA ALA A 62 12.55 -0.04 -6.58
C ALA A 62 12.79 1.14 -7.54
N GLU A 63 11.87 2.11 -7.59
CA GLU A 63 11.98 3.27 -8.47
C GLU A 63 13.10 4.24 -8.06
N PRO A 64 13.77 4.93 -9.02
CA PRO A 64 14.86 5.87 -8.74
C PRO A 64 14.48 7.00 -7.78
N GLU A 65 13.23 7.45 -7.80
CA GLU A 65 12.69 8.51 -6.94
C GLU A 65 12.68 8.13 -5.47
N ALA A 66 12.69 6.83 -5.15
CA ALA A 66 12.76 6.31 -3.78
C ALA A 66 14.20 6.18 -3.26
N ALA A 67 15.21 6.66 -3.99
CA ALA A 67 16.58 6.64 -3.53
C ALA A 67 16.77 7.44 -2.23
N GLY A 68 17.29 6.78 -1.19
CA GLY A 68 17.54 7.38 0.12
C GLY A 68 16.34 7.38 1.08
N LEU A 69 15.18 6.87 0.66
CA LEU A 69 14.06 6.59 1.56
C LEU A 69 14.35 5.33 2.40
N ALA A 70 13.66 5.21 3.54
CA ALA A 70 13.69 4.00 4.35
C ALA A 70 13.19 2.79 3.54
N ASP A 71 13.93 1.68 3.62
CA ASP A 71 13.57 0.41 2.98
C ASP A 71 12.49 -0.30 3.80
N ARG A 72 11.29 0.28 3.84
CA ARG A 72 10.15 -0.20 4.63
C ARG A 72 8.87 -0.12 3.81
N ARG A 73 8.10 -1.20 3.79
CA ARG A 73 6.77 -1.20 3.18
C ARG A 73 5.87 -0.27 3.98
N ILE A 74 5.11 0.55 3.27
CA ILE A 74 4.09 1.42 3.83
C ILE A 74 2.82 1.22 3.02
N VAL A 75 1.72 0.96 3.72
CA VAL A 75 0.38 0.93 3.16
C VAL A 75 -0.48 1.96 3.88
N ILE A 76 -1.16 2.80 3.11
CA ILE A 76 -2.11 3.79 3.64
C ILE A 76 -3.50 3.22 3.44
N ALA A 77 -4.17 2.88 4.54
CA ALA A 77 -5.56 2.46 4.53
C ALA A 77 -6.46 3.69 4.58
N ALA A 78 -7.29 3.91 3.57
CA ALA A 78 -8.14 5.09 3.45
C ALA A 78 -9.57 4.74 3.04
N ASP A 79 -10.52 5.56 3.46
CA ASP A 79 -11.92 5.48 3.06
C ASP A 79 -12.21 6.49 1.96
N VAL A 80 -12.58 6.02 0.78
CA VAL A 80 -12.90 6.87 -0.37
C VAL A 80 -14.32 6.66 -0.86
N ASP A 81 -14.84 7.64 -1.60
CA ASP A 81 -16.09 7.47 -2.34
C ASP A 81 -15.91 6.38 -3.40
N GLY A 82 -16.82 5.41 -3.44
CA GLY A 82 -16.80 4.32 -4.42
C GLY A 82 -16.95 4.82 -5.86
N ASP A 83 -17.59 5.98 -6.07
CA ASP A 83 -17.71 6.59 -7.40
C ASP A 83 -16.35 7.05 -7.97
N ASN A 84 -15.34 7.23 -7.11
CA ASN A 84 -13.97 7.57 -7.50
C ASN A 84 -13.10 6.33 -7.73
N VAL A 85 -13.63 5.12 -7.52
CA VAL A 85 -12.88 3.87 -7.59
C VAL A 85 -13.31 3.08 -8.82
N ARG A 86 -12.32 2.63 -9.59
CA ARG A 86 -12.52 1.77 -10.75
C ARG A 86 -11.69 0.52 -10.63
N GLU A 87 -12.33 -0.63 -10.56
CA GLU A 87 -11.65 -1.92 -10.63
C GLU A 87 -10.93 -2.10 -11.98
N LEU A 88 -9.68 -2.53 -11.93
CA LEU A 88 -8.88 -2.81 -13.12
C LEU A 88 -9.15 -4.25 -13.60
N PRO A 89 -9.22 -4.48 -14.92
CA PRO A 89 -9.29 -5.84 -15.45
C PRO A 89 -8.07 -6.67 -15.03
N VAL A 90 -8.30 -7.91 -14.60
CA VAL A 90 -7.22 -8.85 -14.22
C VAL A 90 -6.53 -9.35 -15.49
N GLU A 91 -5.46 -8.67 -15.89
CA GLU A 91 -4.65 -8.98 -17.08
C GLU A 91 -3.17 -8.65 -16.86
N GLY A 92 -2.26 -9.45 -17.44
CA GLY A 92 -0.82 -9.26 -17.25
C GLY A 92 -0.43 -9.35 -15.77
N ASP A 93 0.18 -8.28 -15.26
CA ASP A 93 0.63 -8.16 -13.87
C ASP A 93 -0.45 -7.54 -12.95
N VAL A 94 -1.65 -7.27 -13.46
CA VAL A 94 -2.76 -6.73 -12.65
C VAL A 94 -3.41 -7.86 -11.85
N LEU A 95 -3.24 -7.81 -10.53
CA LEU A 95 -3.82 -8.79 -9.60
C LEU A 95 -5.32 -8.53 -9.37
N PRO A 96 -6.12 -9.57 -9.04
CA PRO A 96 -7.46 -9.38 -8.46
C PRO A 96 -7.39 -8.42 -7.26
N GLY A 97 -8.36 -7.51 -7.14
CA GLY A 97 -8.35 -6.48 -6.10
C GLY A 97 -7.66 -5.18 -6.48
N THR A 98 -6.96 -5.13 -7.62
CA THR A 98 -6.31 -3.88 -8.09
C THR A 98 -7.36 -2.89 -8.60
N ILE A 99 -7.28 -1.66 -8.10
CA ILE A 99 -8.18 -0.55 -8.43
C ILE A 99 -7.38 0.68 -8.86
N GLU A 100 -8.04 1.54 -9.63
CA GLU A 100 -7.62 2.91 -9.89
C GLU A 100 -8.51 3.86 -9.09
N VAL A 101 -7.90 4.81 -8.39
CA VAL A 101 -8.57 5.81 -7.57
C VAL A 101 -8.37 7.18 -8.21
N SER A 102 -9.48 7.78 -8.65
CA SER A 102 -9.52 9.10 -9.29
C SER A 102 -10.07 10.12 -8.31
N GLY A 103 -9.19 10.81 -7.59
CA GLY A 103 -9.61 11.80 -6.61
C GLY A 103 -8.48 12.20 -5.68
N GLU A 104 -8.70 13.29 -4.95
CA GLU A 104 -7.86 13.65 -3.82
C GLU A 104 -8.29 12.81 -2.61
N ILE A 105 -7.31 12.25 -1.91
CA ILE A 105 -7.45 11.55 -0.63
C ILE A 105 -6.78 12.43 0.41
N THR A 106 -7.58 13.01 1.29
CA THR A 106 -7.10 13.84 2.40
C THR A 106 -6.68 12.95 3.56
N TRP A 107 -5.93 13.52 4.50
CA TRP A 107 -5.57 12.79 5.72
C TRP A 107 -6.74 12.58 6.68
N GLU A 108 -7.88 13.24 6.46
CA GLU A 108 -9.12 12.95 7.18
C GLU A 108 -9.79 11.65 6.68
N ASP A 109 -9.45 11.22 5.46
CA ASP A 109 -9.93 9.98 4.85
C ASP A 109 -9.10 8.76 5.27
N VAL A 110 -7.90 8.98 5.85
CA VAL A 110 -6.97 7.91 6.23
C VAL A 110 -7.40 7.30 7.56
N ALA A 111 -7.70 6.00 7.53
CA ALA A 111 -8.09 5.22 8.69
C ALA A 111 -6.89 4.67 9.47
N ALA A 112 -5.81 4.30 8.77
CA ALA A 112 -4.61 3.74 9.38
C ALA A 112 -3.39 3.79 8.46
N LEU A 113 -2.22 3.66 9.07
CA LEU A 113 -0.95 3.42 8.38
C LEU A 113 -0.43 2.04 8.80
N LEU A 114 -0.12 1.20 7.82
CA LEU A 114 0.49 -0.11 8.05
C LEU A 114 1.94 -0.05 7.59
N VAL A 115 2.88 -0.28 8.49
CA VAL A 115 4.32 -0.15 8.21
C VAL A 115 5.05 -1.34 8.79
N ASP A 116 6.02 -1.86 8.06
CA ASP A 116 6.90 -2.95 8.52
C ASP A 116 7.50 -2.69 9.92
N GLU A 117 8.11 -3.68 10.55
CA GLU A 117 9.02 -3.51 11.71
C GLU A 117 10.48 -3.20 11.29
N PRO A 118 11.34 -2.61 12.17
CA PRO A 118 12.79 -2.42 11.96
C PRO A 118 13.51 -3.60 11.32
N GLU A 119 13.12 -4.80 11.70
CA GLU A 119 13.72 -6.06 11.33
C GLU A 119 13.54 -6.39 9.84
N ALA A 120 12.47 -5.91 9.20
CA ALA A 120 12.19 -6.19 7.79
C ALA A 120 13.07 -5.37 6.82
N GLU A 121 13.78 -4.34 7.30
CA GLU A 121 14.49 -3.38 6.43
C GLU A 121 15.52 -4.04 5.51
N ALA A 122 16.23 -5.05 6.00
CA ALA A 122 17.23 -5.75 5.22
C ALA A 122 16.62 -6.55 4.06
N ASP A 123 15.48 -7.20 4.30
CA ASP A 123 14.79 -8.00 3.29
C ASP A 123 14.11 -7.09 2.26
N VAL A 124 13.43 -6.02 2.68
CA VAL A 124 12.83 -5.03 1.75
C VAL A 124 13.89 -4.38 0.88
N ARG A 125 15.07 -4.05 1.43
CA ARG A 125 16.20 -3.53 0.66
C ARG A 125 16.70 -4.50 -0.41
N ALA A 126 16.82 -5.77 -0.08
CA ALA A 126 17.26 -6.78 -1.05
C ALA A 126 16.16 -7.02 -2.10
N ALA A 127 14.90 -7.08 -1.67
CA ALA A 127 13.73 -7.29 -2.51
C ALA A 127 13.58 -6.18 -3.57
N ARG A 128 13.67 -4.90 -3.19
CA ARG A 128 13.62 -3.78 -4.16
C ARG A 128 14.78 -3.79 -5.17
N LEU A 129 15.86 -4.52 -4.89
CA LEU A 129 17.00 -4.72 -5.79
C LEU A 129 16.87 -6.01 -6.63
N GLY A 130 15.74 -6.71 -6.54
CA GLY A 130 15.42 -7.89 -7.35
C GLY A 130 15.75 -9.24 -6.70
N ASP A 131 15.99 -9.29 -5.39
CA ASP A 131 16.13 -10.55 -4.66
C ASP A 131 14.75 -11.16 -4.35
N GLU A 132 14.39 -12.20 -5.10
CA GLU A 132 13.09 -12.89 -4.98
C GLU A 132 12.91 -13.58 -3.62
N ASP A 133 13.95 -14.21 -3.07
CA ASP A 133 13.87 -14.86 -1.75
C ASP A 133 13.66 -13.82 -0.64
N ALA A 134 14.24 -12.63 -0.77
CA ALA A 134 14.02 -11.53 0.15
C ALA A 134 12.62 -10.93 0.01
N PHE A 135 12.07 -10.90 -1.21
CA PHE A 135 10.69 -10.48 -1.45
C PHE A 135 9.71 -11.40 -0.73
N GLU A 136 9.89 -12.73 -0.83
CA GLU A 136 9.06 -13.70 -0.10
C GLU A 136 9.15 -13.51 1.42
N ARG A 137 10.35 -13.34 1.98
CA ARG A 137 10.52 -13.07 3.42
C ARG A 137 9.88 -11.76 3.85
N ALA A 138 9.97 -10.71 3.03
CA ALA A 138 9.28 -9.45 3.31
C ALA A 138 7.76 -9.63 3.28
N ALA A 139 7.22 -10.38 2.32
CA ALA A 139 5.78 -10.67 2.23
C ALA A 139 5.23 -11.39 3.46
N GLU A 140 6.04 -12.25 4.11
CA GLU A 140 5.69 -12.93 5.37
C GLU A 140 5.82 -12.05 6.63
N ALA A 141 6.48 -10.89 6.54
CA ALA A 141 6.66 -10.00 7.69
C ALA A 141 5.37 -9.25 8.03
N ASP A 142 5.07 -9.18 9.34
CA ASP A 142 3.93 -8.43 9.85
C ASP A 142 4.12 -6.92 9.66
N LEU A 143 3.01 -6.22 9.41
CA LEU A 143 2.95 -4.76 9.39
C LEU A 143 2.37 -4.26 10.72
N LEU A 144 3.08 -3.33 11.35
CA LEU A 144 2.59 -2.57 12.49
C LEU A 144 1.48 -1.61 12.07
N TRP A 145 0.45 -1.52 12.91
CA TRP A 145 -0.64 -0.57 12.77
C TRP A 145 -0.30 0.74 13.51
N TYR A 146 -0.44 1.87 12.83
CA TYR A 146 -0.32 3.21 13.39
C TYR A 146 -1.59 4.02 13.12
N ASP A 147 -1.97 4.83 14.10
CA ASP A 147 -3.06 5.79 13.93
C ASP A 147 -2.60 6.95 13.03
N VAL A 148 -3.52 7.55 12.28
CA VAL A 148 -3.21 8.70 11.40
C VAL A 148 -2.60 9.88 12.17
N THR A 149 -2.93 10.04 13.45
CA THR A 149 -2.35 11.09 14.31
C THR A 149 -0.86 10.89 14.60
N GLU A 150 -0.33 9.67 14.42
CA GLU A 150 1.09 9.34 14.61
C GLU A 150 1.93 9.63 13.36
N ARG A 151 1.30 10.00 12.24
CA ARG A 151 1.94 10.23 10.93
C ARG A 151 3.21 11.07 11.00
N GLU A 152 3.19 12.19 11.74
CA GLU A 152 4.34 13.10 11.84
C GLU A 152 5.54 12.43 12.55
N ALA A 153 5.28 11.75 13.67
CA ALA A 153 6.32 11.04 14.41
C ALA A 153 6.85 9.83 13.61
N LEU A 154 5.96 9.14 12.89
CA LEU A 154 6.32 8.04 12.00
C LEU A 154 7.21 8.54 10.85
N ALA A 155 6.86 9.64 10.20
CA ALA A 155 7.66 10.29 9.15
C ALA A 155 9.07 10.64 9.67
N GLU A 156 9.17 11.28 10.84
CA GLU A 156 10.44 11.59 11.48
C GLU A 156 11.28 10.34 11.79
N SER A 157 10.64 9.27 12.28
CA SER A 157 11.32 7.99 12.57
C SER A 157 11.88 7.30 11.32
N LEU A 158 11.25 7.54 10.17
CA LEU A 158 11.65 7.03 8.86
C LEU A 158 12.60 7.98 8.11
N GLY A 159 13.01 9.07 8.74
CA GLY A 159 14.04 9.99 8.23
C GLY A 159 13.56 10.97 7.15
N VAL A 160 12.25 11.23 7.06
CA VAL A 160 11.64 12.19 6.12
C VAL A 160 10.93 13.33 6.82
#